data_AF-Q4T7U1-F1
#
_entry.id   AF-Q4T7U1-F1
#
_cell.length_a   1.000
_cell.length_b   1.000
_cell.length_c   1.000
_cell.angle_alpha   90.00
_cell.angle_beta   90.00
_cell.angle_gamma   90.00
#
_symmetry.space_group_name_H-M   'P 1'
#
loop_
_entity.id
_entity.type
_entity.pdbx_description
1 polymer ?
#
loop_
_entity_poly.entity_id
_entity_poly.type
_entity_poly.pdbx_seq_one_letter_code
_entity_poly.pdbx_strand_id
1 'polypeptide(L)'
;PAPYTIITFPFLFAVMFGDMGHGLLMTCAALYLVLRESRLLAQKSDNEMFNMVFAGRYIILLMGIFSVYTGIIYNDCFSKSLNMFGSGWSVRPMFGPTGANWTFETLDGNMVLQLDPAIPGVFSGPYPLGIDPIWNVANNKLTFLNSFKMKMSVILGVIHMLFGVSLSLFNHMYFKKPLNIFLGFIPEIVFMASLFGYLVLLIFYKWTAYDASNSKDAPSLLIHFINMCLFNYSDSTNRPLYPGQ
;
A
#
# COMPACT_ATOMS: atom_id res chain seq x y z
N PRO A 1 15.49 17.08 -10.75
CA PRO A 1 14.69 16.18 -9.88
C PRO A 1 15.43 15.61 -8.65
N ALA A 2 16.78 15.70 -8.58
CA ALA A 2 17.58 15.08 -7.52
C ALA A 2 17.09 15.32 -6.07
N PRO A 3 16.67 16.53 -5.64
CA PRO A 3 16.17 16.75 -4.29
C PRO A 3 14.97 15.86 -3.92
N TYR A 4 14.08 15.63 -4.88
CA TYR A 4 12.91 14.77 -4.69
C TYR A 4 13.30 13.29 -4.69
N THR A 5 14.19 12.91 -5.61
CA THR A 5 14.67 11.53 -5.78
C THR A 5 15.37 10.99 -4.53
N ILE A 6 16.04 11.84 -3.74
CA ILE A 6 16.70 11.43 -2.50
C ILE A 6 15.73 10.71 -1.55
N ILE A 7 14.46 11.09 -1.52
CA ILE A 7 13.44 10.48 -0.66
C ILE A 7 12.51 9.55 -1.45
N THR A 8 12.03 9.96 -2.62
CA THR A 8 11.01 9.19 -3.35
C THR A 8 11.56 7.87 -3.88
N PHE A 9 12.83 7.82 -4.32
CA PHE A 9 13.40 6.58 -4.83
C PHE A 9 13.56 5.51 -3.73
N PRO A 10 14.20 5.79 -2.57
CA PRO A 10 14.24 4.84 -1.47
C PRO A 10 12.87 4.45 -0.92
N PHE A 11 11.91 5.38 -0.87
CA PHE A 11 10.55 5.10 -0.43
C PHE A 11 9.82 4.12 -1.38
N LEU A 12 9.87 4.35 -2.69
CA LEU A 12 9.26 3.44 -3.68
C LEU A 12 9.94 2.07 -3.68
N PHE A 13 11.26 2.02 -3.50
CA PHE A 13 11.99 0.78 -3.27
C PHE A 13 11.44 0.03 -2.05
N ALA A 14 11.28 0.72 -0.92
CA ALA A 14 10.77 0.14 0.30
C ALA A 14 9.33 -0.38 0.20
N VAL A 15 8.48 0.24 -0.61
CA VAL A 15 7.11 -0.26 -0.86
C VAL A 15 7.13 -1.60 -1.60
N MET A 16 8.10 -1.81 -2.49
CA MET A 16 8.28 -3.06 -3.24
C MET A 16 8.99 -4.14 -2.43
N PHE A 17 10.01 -3.78 -1.65
CA PHE A 17 10.84 -4.71 -0.88
C PHE A 17 10.26 -5.04 0.52
N GLY A 18 9.38 -4.18 1.04
CA GLY A 18 8.89 -4.07 2.42
C GLY A 18 8.89 -5.33 3.28
N ASP A 19 10.05 -5.61 3.89
CA ASP A 19 10.26 -6.60 4.94
C ASP A 19 11.12 -5.96 6.02
N MET A 20 10.67 -6.04 7.27
CA MET A 20 11.36 -5.49 8.42
C MET A 20 12.70 -6.17 8.68
N GLY A 21 12.75 -7.50 8.58
CA GLY A 21 13.93 -8.30 8.89
C GLY A 21 15.04 -8.08 7.87
N HIS A 22 14.71 -8.22 6.58
CA HIS A 22 15.67 -7.94 5.50
C HIS A 22 16.06 -6.46 5.44
N GLY A 23 15.12 -5.54 5.70
CA GLY A 23 15.40 -4.10 5.79
C GLY A 23 16.40 -3.77 6.90
N LEU A 24 16.31 -4.45 8.06
CA LEU A 24 17.25 -4.28 9.16
C LEU A 24 18.66 -4.75 8.79
N LEU A 25 18.78 -5.92 8.14
CA LEU A 25 20.06 -6.42 7.64
C LEU A 25 20.70 -5.46 6.63
N MET A 26 19.91 -4.95 5.68
CA MET A 26 20.38 -3.94 4.71
C MET A 26 20.84 -2.65 5.41
N THR A 27 20.10 -2.20 6.41
CA THR A 27 20.44 -1.00 7.20
C THR A 27 21.74 -1.20 7.96
N CYS A 28 21.93 -2.34 8.63
CA CYS A 28 23.17 -2.67 9.35
C CYS A 28 24.37 -2.73 8.40
N ALA A 29 24.22 -3.36 7.23
CA ALA A 29 25.27 -3.43 6.21
C ALA A 29 25.64 -2.04 5.66
N ALA A 30 24.64 -1.22 5.36
CA ALA A 30 24.86 0.15 4.88
C ALA A 30 25.50 1.04 5.95
N LEU A 31 25.04 0.92 7.21
CA LEU A 31 25.60 1.66 8.34
C LEU A 31 27.08 1.31 8.55
N TYR A 32 27.46 0.04 8.40
CA TYR A 32 28.85 -0.39 8.45
C TYR A 32 29.71 0.30 7.38
N LEU A 33 29.22 0.42 6.15
CA LEU A 33 29.92 1.12 5.07
C LEU A 33 30.08 2.63 5.34
N VAL A 34 29.07 3.26 5.93
CA VAL A 34 29.10 4.68 6.29
C VAL A 34 30.07 4.93 7.46
N LEU A 35 30.01 4.13 8.52
CA LEU A 35 30.88 4.29 9.69
C LEU A 35 32.36 4.06 9.37
N ARG A 36 32.69 3.17 8.43
CA ARG A 36 34.06 2.87 8.02
C ARG A 36 34.49 3.55 6.72
N GLU A 37 33.81 4.62 6.29
CA GLU A 37 34.07 5.21 4.98
C GLU A 37 35.52 5.66 4.77
N SER A 38 36.16 6.24 5.78
CA SER A 38 37.54 6.73 5.68
C SER A 38 38.57 5.61 5.54
N ARG A 39 38.33 4.46 6.18
CA ARG A 39 39.19 3.27 6.06
C ARG A 39 38.99 2.57 4.71
N LEU A 40 37.73 2.45 4.27
CA LEU A 40 37.38 1.78 3.00
C LEU A 40 37.79 2.61 1.79
N LEU A 41 37.74 3.95 1.87
CA LEU A 41 38.22 4.83 0.82
C LEU A 41 39.75 4.78 0.67
N ALA A 42 40.48 4.60 1.78
CA ALA A 42 41.94 4.41 1.76
C ALA A 42 42.36 3.06 1.18
N GLN A 43 41.50 2.04 1.29
CA GLN A 43 41.72 0.72 0.74
C GLN A 43 41.18 0.66 -0.70
N LYS A 44 42.04 0.91 -1.69
CA LYS A 44 41.66 0.75 -3.10
C LYS A 44 41.20 -0.70 -3.35
N SER A 45 39.93 -0.85 -3.72
CA SER A 45 39.34 -2.13 -4.12
C SER A 45 39.19 -2.20 -5.64
N ASP A 46 39.69 -3.28 -6.23
CA ASP A 46 39.56 -3.56 -7.68
C ASP A 46 38.21 -4.20 -8.03
N ASN A 47 37.37 -4.52 -7.05
CA ASN A 47 36.07 -5.13 -7.28
C ASN A 47 35.00 -4.08 -7.62
N GLU A 48 34.55 -4.10 -8.88
CA GLU A 48 33.53 -3.19 -9.41
C GLU A 48 32.22 -3.21 -8.62
N MET A 49 31.76 -4.39 -8.18
CA MET A 49 30.52 -4.51 -7.40
C MET A 49 30.62 -3.75 -6.07
N PHE A 50 31.76 -3.88 -5.38
CA PHE A 50 31.98 -3.20 -4.11
C PHE A 50 32.07 -1.68 -4.31
N ASN A 51 32.75 -1.23 -5.36
CA ASN A 51 32.89 0.18 -5.69
C ASN A 51 31.52 0.84 -5.98
N MET A 52 30.63 0.15 -6.70
CA MET A 52 29.27 0.63 -6.97
C MET A 52 28.45 0.76 -5.68
N VAL A 53 28.46 -0.27 -4.82
CA VAL A 53 27.74 -0.29 -3.54
C VAL A 53 28.27 0.80 -2.59
N PHE A 54 29.60 0.97 -2.53
CA PHE A 54 30.22 1.98 -1.67
C PHE A 54 29.92 3.42 -2.14
N ALA A 55 29.87 3.66 -3.45
CA ALA A 55 29.43 4.94 -4.01
C ALA A 55 27.97 5.25 -3.62
N GLY A 56 27.11 4.23 -3.58
CA GLY A 56 25.70 4.33 -3.21
C GLY A 56 25.38 4.21 -1.72
N ARG A 57 26.37 4.21 -0.80
CA ARG A 57 26.18 3.88 0.63
C ARG A 57 25.04 4.62 1.33
N TYR A 58 24.86 5.92 1.05
CA TYR A 58 23.77 6.73 1.63
C TYR A 58 22.40 6.39 1.04
N ILE A 59 22.35 6.00 -0.23
CA ILE A 59 21.11 5.55 -0.88
C ILE A 59 20.68 4.22 -0.27
N ILE A 60 21.60 3.27 -0.08
CA ILE A 60 21.32 1.96 0.53
C ILE A 60 20.90 2.12 1.98
N LEU A 61 21.51 3.05 2.73
CA LEU A 61 21.09 3.36 4.09
C LEU A 61 19.64 3.83 4.15
N LEU A 62 19.25 4.79 3.30
CA LEU A 62 17.86 5.25 3.22
C LEU A 62 16.91 4.14 2.76
N MET A 63 17.30 3.32 1.78
CA MET A 63 16.50 2.17 1.33
C MET A 63 16.24 1.17 2.46
N GLY A 64 17.26 0.87 3.28
CA GLY A 64 17.12 0.01 4.45
C GLY A 64 16.15 0.58 5.49
N ILE A 65 16.32 1.85 5.87
CA ILE A 65 15.47 2.51 6.88
C ILE A 65 14.00 2.55 6.42
N PHE A 66 13.75 2.96 5.17
CA PHE A 66 12.39 2.96 4.64
C PHE A 66 11.82 1.55 4.53
N SER A 67 12.62 0.52 4.21
CA SER A 67 12.17 -0.87 4.21
C SER A 67 11.76 -1.36 5.59
N VAL A 68 12.47 -0.94 6.65
CA VAL A 68 12.06 -1.25 8.03
C VAL A 68 10.71 -0.61 8.32
N TYR A 69 10.53 0.67 7.95
CA TYR A 69 9.25 1.37 8.10
C TYR A 69 8.10 0.68 7.36
N THR A 70 8.26 0.38 6.05
CA THR A 70 7.22 -0.29 5.27
C THR A 70 6.99 -1.73 5.72
N GLY A 71 8.03 -2.43 6.17
CA GLY A 71 7.93 -3.75 6.79
C GLY A 71 7.07 -3.76 8.06
N ILE A 72 7.18 -2.71 8.89
CA ILE A 72 6.29 -2.53 10.05
C ILE A 72 4.85 -2.26 9.61
N ILE A 73 4.63 -1.44 8.57
CA ILE A 73 3.29 -1.18 8.02
C ILE A 73 2.66 -2.45 7.43
N TYR A 74 3.42 -3.30 6.75
CA TYR A 74 2.93 -4.59 6.27
C TYR A 74 2.87 -5.66 7.35
N ASN A 75 3.46 -5.39 8.53
CA ASN A 75 3.62 -6.32 9.62
C ASN A 75 4.27 -7.65 9.17
N ASP A 76 5.36 -7.53 8.40
CA ASP A 76 6.11 -8.67 7.87
C ASP A 76 7.59 -8.57 8.28
N CYS A 77 8.04 -9.56 9.03
CA CYS A 77 9.41 -9.76 9.48
C CYS A 77 9.81 -11.20 9.18
N PHE A 78 10.62 -11.41 8.12
CA PHE A 78 11.00 -12.74 7.65
C PHE A 78 9.80 -13.68 7.44
N SER A 79 8.71 -13.20 6.82
CA SER A 79 7.43 -13.91 6.61
C SER A 79 6.60 -14.17 7.89
N LYS A 80 7.01 -13.60 9.03
CA LYS A 80 6.30 -13.69 10.31
C LYS A 80 5.73 -12.32 10.70
N SER A 81 4.58 -12.35 11.36
CA SER A 81 3.87 -11.16 11.81
C SER A 81 4.12 -10.91 13.29
N LEU A 82 4.22 -9.64 13.68
CA LEU A 82 4.44 -9.21 15.05
C LEU A 82 3.11 -8.79 15.69
N ASN A 83 2.77 -9.41 16.83
CA ASN A 83 1.60 -9.02 17.61
C ASN A 83 2.01 -8.04 18.72
N MET A 84 2.03 -6.75 18.40
CA MET A 84 2.42 -5.68 19.33
C MET A 84 1.24 -5.11 20.12
N PHE A 85 0.07 -4.94 19.49
CA PHE A 85 -1.09 -4.25 20.07
C PHE A 85 -2.29 -5.17 20.38
N GLY A 86 -2.20 -6.47 20.09
CA GLY A 86 -3.33 -7.40 20.12
C GLY A 86 -4.12 -7.39 18.81
N SER A 87 -4.53 -8.57 18.36
CA SER A 87 -5.38 -8.73 17.17
C SER A 87 -6.74 -8.06 17.38
N GLY A 88 -7.21 -7.29 16.41
CA GLY A 88 -8.56 -6.73 16.38
C GLY A 88 -9.62 -7.80 16.09
N TRP A 89 -9.19 -8.99 15.66
CA TRP A 89 -10.03 -10.15 15.44
C TRP A 89 -10.06 -11.07 16.65
N SER A 90 -11.27 -11.51 17.02
CA SER A 90 -11.53 -12.43 18.11
C SER A 90 -12.44 -13.58 17.67
N VAL A 91 -12.05 -14.81 17.99
CA VAL A 91 -12.82 -16.02 17.68
C VAL A 91 -13.89 -16.30 18.75
N ARG A 92 -13.73 -15.76 19.97
CA ARG A 92 -14.61 -16.07 21.11
C ARG A 92 -16.11 -15.85 20.83
N PRO A 93 -16.53 -14.77 20.15
CA PRO A 93 -17.94 -14.54 19.86
C PRO A 93 -18.56 -15.56 18.89
N MET A 94 -17.75 -16.37 18.19
CA MET A 94 -18.26 -17.43 17.30
C MET A 94 -18.85 -18.63 18.06
N PHE A 95 -18.41 -18.86 19.32
CA PHE A 95 -18.95 -19.91 20.19
C PHE A 95 -20.23 -19.50 20.94
N GLY A 96 -20.67 -18.25 20.80
CA GLY A 96 -21.85 -17.72 21.48
C GLY A 96 -23.15 -17.86 20.66
N PRO A 97 -24.32 -17.65 21.29
CA PRO A 97 -25.65 -17.77 20.66
C PRO A 97 -25.93 -16.75 19.56
N THR A 98 -25.21 -15.62 19.59
CA THR A 98 -25.24 -14.55 18.57
C THR A 98 -24.25 -14.81 17.43
N GLY A 99 -23.42 -15.85 17.56
CA GLY A 99 -22.42 -16.29 16.60
C GLY A 99 -22.97 -17.32 15.62
N ALA A 100 -22.06 -18.01 14.94
CA ALA A 100 -22.39 -19.18 14.12
C ALA A 100 -22.58 -20.47 14.95
N ASN A 101 -22.77 -20.36 16.28
CA ASN A 101 -22.91 -21.46 17.23
C ASN A 101 -21.83 -22.54 17.05
N TRP A 102 -20.56 -22.14 16.97
CA TRP A 102 -19.47 -23.10 16.87
C TRP A 102 -19.42 -23.94 18.14
N THR A 103 -19.51 -25.26 17.97
CA THR A 103 -19.34 -26.26 19.04
C THR A 103 -18.01 -26.99 18.85
N PHE A 104 -17.55 -27.71 19.88
CA PHE A 104 -16.34 -28.53 19.77
C PHE A 104 -16.44 -29.57 18.64
N GLU A 105 -17.63 -30.08 18.33
CA GLU A 105 -17.87 -30.99 17.20
C GLU A 105 -17.61 -30.30 15.85
N THR A 106 -18.00 -29.04 15.69
CA THR A 106 -17.71 -28.28 14.46
C THR A 106 -16.23 -28.01 14.27
N LEU A 107 -15.47 -27.92 15.36
CA LEU A 107 -14.02 -27.71 15.34
C LEU A 107 -13.26 -28.99 14.98
N ASP A 108 -13.74 -30.14 15.45
CA ASP A 108 -13.14 -31.45 15.16
C ASP A 108 -13.48 -31.93 13.74
N GLY A 109 -14.68 -31.60 13.25
CA GLY A 109 -15.15 -32.00 11.92
C GLY A 109 -14.61 -31.14 10.75
N ASN A 110 -14.21 -29.88 11.00
CA ASN A 110 -13.82 -28.94 9.93
C ASN A 110 -12.38 -28.45 10.07
N MET A 111 -11.56 -28.68 9.04
CA MET A 111 -10.17 -28.19 9.00
C MET A 111 -10.04 -26.68 8.77
N VAL A 112 -11.03 -26.06 8.14
CA VAL A 112 -11.01 -24.63 7.80
C VAL A 112 -12.36 -24.02 8.16
N LEU A 113 -12.31 -22.93 8.93
CA LEU A 113 -13.48 -22.17 9.35
C LEU A 113 -13.32 -20.70 8.93
N GLN A 114 -14.44 -20.07 8.60
CA GLN A 114 -14.49 -18.66 8.21
C GLN A 114 -15.17 -17.85 9.30
N LEU A 115 -14.48 -16.79 9.76
CA LEU A 115 -15.03 -15.81 10.69
C LEU A 115 -16.00 -14.88 9.95
N ASP A 116 -17.16 -14.61 10.56
CA ASP A 116 -18.12 -13.63 10.05
C ASP A 116 -17.87 -12.26 10.70
N PRO A 117 -17.38 -11.25 9.95
CA PRO A 117 -17.12 -9.92 10.48
C PRO A 117 -18.38 -9.12 10.82
N ALA A 118 -19.57 -9.52 10.34
CA ALA A 118 -20.82 -8.84 10.66
C ALA A 118 -21.29 -9.10 12.10
N ILE A 119 -20.73 -10.12 12.76
CA ILE A 119 -21.12 -10.52 14.11
C ILE A 119 -20.38 -9.65 15.14
N PRO A 120 -21.09 -9.03 16.10
CA PRO A 120 -20.49 -8.13 17.07
C PRO A 120 -19.38 -8.81 17.88
N GLY A 121 -18.23 -8.15 17.98
CA GLY A 121 -17.07 -8.61 18.75
C GLY A 121 -16.11 -9.52 17.96
N VAL A 122 -16.49 -10.04 16.80
CA VAL A 122 -15.56 -10.79 15.93
C VAL A 122 -14.49 -9.87 15.39
N PHE A 123 -14.89 -8.69 14.94
CA PHE A 123 -14.01 -7.59 14.57
C PHE A 123 -14.27 -6.42 15.53
N SER A 124 -13.28 -6.13 16.37
CA SER A 124 -13.37 -5.06 17.39
C SER A 124 -12.76 -3.73 16.93
N GLY A 125 -12.30 -3.65 15.69
CA GLY A 125 -11.71 -2.47 15.08
C GLY A 125 -10.38 -2.75 14.36
N PRO A 126 -9.90 -1.79 13.56
CA PRO A 126 -8.66 -1.93 12.83
C PRO A 126 -7.44 -1.96 13.76
N TYR A 127 -6.41 -2.69 13.35
CA TYR A 127 -5.14 -2.75 14.10
C TYR A 127 -4.46 -1.37 14.12
N PRO A 128 -3.96 -0.89 15.28
CA PRO A 128 -3.46 0.49 15.39
C PRO A 128 -2.30 0.86 14.47
N LEU A 129 -1.43 -0.10 14.12
CA LEU A 129 -0.26 0.15 13.29
C LEU A 129 -0.01 -1.01 12.31
N GLY A 130 -0.29 -0.76 11.03
CA GLY A 130 -0.05 -1.73 9.96
C GLY A 130 -1.15 -2.79 9.85
N ILE A 131 -0.79 -3.96 9.33
CA ILE A 131 -1.74 -5.04 9.05
C ILE A 131 -1.88 -5.96 10.28
N ASP A 132 -3.12 -6.37 10.56
CA ASP A 132 -3.42 -7.27 11.68
C ASP A 132 -2.67 -8.62 11.54
N PRO A 133 -1.99 -9.11 12.60
CA PRO A 133 -1.30 -10.39 12.60
C PRO A 133 -2.14 -11.60 12.20
N ILE A 134 -3.47 -11.57 12.40
CA ILE A 134 -4.36 -12.69 12.09
C ILE A 134 -4.30 -13.07 10.60
N TRP A 135 -4.02 -12.11 9.73
CA TRP A 135 -3.93 -12.37 8.29
C TRP A 135 -2.74 -13.25 7.94
N ASN A 136 -1.70 -13.36 8.76
CA ASN A 136 -0.58 -14.23 8.43
C ASN A 136 -0.92 -15.72 8.63
N VAL A 137 -1.85 -16.03 9.55
CA VAL A 137 -2.33 -17.40 9.81
C VAL A 137 -3.55 -17.77 8.98
N ALA A 138 -4.18 -16.80 8.31
CA ALA A 138 -5.39 -17.02 7.50
C ALA A 138 -5.08 -17.64 6.12
N ASN A 139 -5.94 -18.56 5.67
CA ASN A 139 -5.81 -19.17 4.33
C ASN A 139 -6.10 -18.17 3.20
N ASN A 140 -6.99 -17.19 3.43
CA ASN A 140 -7.38 -16.17 2.46
C ASN A 140 -6.48 -14.91 2.49
N LYS A 141 -5.29 -14.99 3.09
CA LYS A 141 -4.37 -13.86 3.22
C LYS A 141 -3.98 -13.21 1.90
N LEU A 142 -3.75 -14.02 0.87
CA LEU A 142 -3.32 -13.53 -0.44
C LEU A 142 -4.41 -12.69 -1.09
N THR A 143 -5.67 -13.09 -0.96
CA THR A 143 -6.81 -12.35 -1.52
C THR A 143 -6.92 -10.96 -0.87
N PHE A 144 -6.78 -10.88 0.45
CA PHE A 144 -6.80 -9.61 1.18
C PHE A 144 -5.60 -8.72 0.81
N LEU A 145 -4.38 -9.26 0.95
CA LEU A 145 -3.15 -8.50 0.72
C LEU A 145 -3.00 -8.05 -0.73
N ASN A 146 -3.39 -8.86 -1.72
CA ASN A 146 -3.34 -8.47 -3.12
C ASN A 146 -4.31 -7.33 -3.43
N SER A 147 -5.54 -7.38 -2.90
CA SER A 147 -6.51 -6.29 -3.05
C SER A 147 -5.99 -5.00 -2.44
N PHE A 148 -5.38 -5.08 -1.24
CA PHE A 148 -4.78 -3.93 -0.56
C PHE A 148 -3.59 -3.37 -1.33
N LYS A 149 -2.60 -4.20 -1.67
CA LYS A 149 -1.37 -3.78 -2.36
C LYS A 149 -1.67 -3.17 -3.73
N MET A 150 -2.59 -3.75 -4.50
CA MET A 150 -2.99 -3.19 -5.80
C MET A 150 -3.55 -1.76 -5.65
N LYS A 151 -4.49 -1.55 -4.73
CA LYS A 151 -5.10 -0.23 -4.49
C LYS A 151 -4.08 0.79 -3.98
N MET A 152 -3.22 0.37 -3.05
CA MET A 152 -2.17 1.23 -2.49
C MET A 152 -1.15 1.64 -3.57
N SER A 153 -0.75 0.72 -4.46
CA SER A 153 0.12 1.00 -5.61
C SER A 153 -0.49 2.02 -6.57
N VAL A 154 -1.79 1.92 -6.86
CA VAL A 154 -2.48 2.91 -7.70
C VAL A 154 -2.48 4.29 -7.03
N ILE A 155 -2.81 4.37 -5.73
CA ILE A 155 -2.81 5.64 -4.99
C ILE A 155 -1.44 6.30 -5.03
N LEU A 156 -0.37 5.58 -4.69
CA LEU A 156 0.98 6.11 -4.71
C LEU A 156 1.42 6.53 -6.13
N GLY A 157 1.08 5.73 -7.14
CA GLY A 157 1.40 6.02 -8.53
C GLY A 157 0.76 7.33 -9.01
N VAL A 158 -0.53 7.51 -8.75
CA VAL A 158 -1.27 8.72 -9.16
C VAL A 158 -0.74 9.96 -8.45
N ILE A 159 -0.51 9.88 -7.14
CA ILE A 159 0.06 11.01 -6.37
C ILE A 159 1.45 11.37 -6.89
N HIS A 160 2.32 10.38 -7.15
CA HIS A 160 3.67 10.61 -7.66
C HIS A 160 3.67 11.21 -9.07
N MET A 161 2.77 10.76 -9.95
CA MET A 161 2.61 11.35 -11.29
C MET A 161 2.06 12.78 -11.23
N LEU A 162 1.02 13.05 -10.42
CA LEU A 162 0.46 14.39 -10.24
C LEU A 162 1.48 15.37 -9.67
N PHE A 163 2.33 14.91 -8.74
CA PHE A 163 3.45 15.69 -8.24
C PHE A 163 4.43 16.05 -9.37
N GLY A 164 4.78 15.08 -10.23
CA GLY A 164 5.63 15.30 -11.40
C GLY A 164 5.07 16.34 -12.38
N VAL A 165 3.77 16.24 -12.72
CA VAL A 165 3.09 17.23 -13.57
C VAL A 165 3.04 18.59 -12.90
N SER A 166 2.83 18.67 -11.59
CA SER A 166 2.85 19.94 -10.85
C SER A 166 4.20 20.66 -10.94
N LEU A 167 5.31 19.92 -11.05
CA LEU A 167 6.64 20.51 -11.26
C LEU A 167 6.81 21.14 -12.64
N SER A 168 6.06 20.70 -13.65
CA SER A 168 6.12 21.30 -14.99
C SER A 168 5.57 22.73 -15.00
N LEU A 169 4.58 23.04 -14.15
CA LEU A 169 4.06 24.39 -13.97
C LEU A 169 5.16 25.36 -13.51
N PHE A 170 5.92 25.00 -12.47
CA PHE A 170 7.02 25.82 -11.97
C PHE A 170 8.07 26.07 -13.06
N ASN A 171 8.32 25.07 -13.91
CA ASN A 171 9.23 25.20 -15.03
C ASN A 171 8.73 26.21 -16.07
N HIS A 172 7.46 26.13 -16.47
CA HIS A 172 6.86 27.05 -17.44
C HIS A 172 6.75 28.49 -16.92
N MET A 173 6.48 28.66 -15.62
CA MET A 173 6.52 29.97 -14.96
C MET A 173 7.93 30.56 -14.95
N TYR A 174 8.95 29.77 -14.58
CA TYR A 174 10.34 30.23 -14.55
C TYR A 174 10.83 30.70 -15.93
N PHE A 175 10.57 29.91 -16.99
CA PHE A 175 10.94 30.26 -18.35
C PHE A 175 10.00 31.27 -19.04
N LYS A 176 9.00 31.80 -18.31
CA LYS A 176 8.04 32.81 -18.80
C LYS A 176 7.34 32.41 -20.11
N LYS A 177 6.89 31.15 -20.22
CA LYS A 177 6.17 30.61 -21.39
C LYS A 177 4.69 30.38 -21.07
N PRO A 178 3.83 31.43 -21.09
CA PRO A 178 2.43 31.31 -20.66
C PRO A 178 1.61 30.38 -21.57
N LEU A 179 1.93 30.30 -22.87
CA LEU A 179 1.26 29.39 -23.81
C LEU A 179 1.35 27.92 -23.36
N ASN A 180 2.50 27.50 -22.81
CA ASN A 180 2.69 26.13 -22.35
C ASN A 180 1.88 25.82 -21.07
N ILE A 181 1.54 26.85 -20.28
CA ILE A 181 0.70 26.69 -19.10
C ILE A 181 -0.73 26.42 -19.54
N PHE A 182 -1.28 27.26 -20.43
CA PHE A 182 -2.66 27.13 -20.88
C PHE A 182 -2.91 25.92 -21.79
N LEU A 183 -1.98 25.59 -22.68
CA LEU A 183 -2.16 24.52 -23.67
C LEU A 183 -1.53 23.18 -23.26
N GLY A 184 -0.62 23.16 -22.28
CA GLY A 184 0.04 21.96 -21.79
C GLY A 184 -0.42 21.57 -20.39
N PHE A 185 0.00 22.36 -19.40
CA PHE A 185 -0.22 22.03 -17.99
C PHE A 185 -1.70 21.90 -17.61
N ILE A 186 -2.55 22.86 -18.01
CA ILE A 186 -3.97 22.85 -17.62
C ILE A 186 -4.71 21.63 -18.20
N PRO A 187 -4.63 21.31 -19.51
CA PRO A 187 -5.26 20.10 -20.04
C PRO A 187 -4.72 18.82 -19.38
N GLU A 188 -3.41 18.73 -19.16
CA GLU A 188 -2.76 17.55 -18.58
C GLU A 188 -3.23 17.30 -17.13
N ILE A 189 -3.27 18.32 -16.28
CA ILE A 189 -3.71 18.17 -14.89
C ILE A 189 -5.21 17.86 -14.80
N VAL A 190 -6.05 18.49 -15.64
CA VAL A 190 -7.49 18.24 -15.67
C VAL A 190 -7.78 16.80 -16.13
N PHE A 191 -7.10 16.33 -17.17
CA PHE A 191 -7.25 14.96 -17.65
C PHE A 191 -6.81 13.92 -16.61
N MET A 192 -5.64 14.11 -16.01
CA MET A 192 -5.13 13.18 -15.00
C MET A 192 -5.99 13.18 -13.73
N ALA A 193 -6.46 14.33 -13.28
CA ALA A 193 -7.32 14.44 -12.11
C ALA A 193 -8.72 13.84 -12.35
N SER A 194 -9.31 14.04 -13.54
CA SER A 194 -10.66 13.56 -13.84
C SER A 194 -10.74 12.04 -13.98
N LEU A 195 -9.73 11.39 -14.56
CA LEU A 195 -9.71 9.93 -14.69
C LEU A 195 -9.09 9.25 -13.47
N PHE A 196 -7.82 9.53 -13.20
CA PHE A 196 -7.05 8.80 -12.19
C PHE A 196 -7.25 9.38 -10.79
N GLY A 197 -7.41 10.70 -10.67
CA GLY A 197 -7.78 11.33 -9.41
C GLY A 197 -9.14 10.84 -8.91
N TYR A 198 -10.13 10.75 -9.81
CA TYR A 198 -11.44 10.17 -9.49
C TYR A 198 -11.33 8.71 -9.04
N LEU A 199 -10.54 7.88 -9.71
CA LEU A 199 -10.31 6.50 -9.30
C LEU A 199 -9.76 6.40 -7.86
N VAL A 200 -8.81 7.27 -7.50
CA VAL A 200 -8.26 7.33 -6.13
C VAL A 200 -9.34 7.71 -5.12
N LEU A 201 -10.19 8.69 -5.45
CA LEU A 201 -11.32 9.08 -4.58
C LEU A 201 -12.31 7.93 -4.38
N LEU A 202 -12.62 7.16 -5.44
CA LEU A 202 -13.48 5.98 -5.34
C LEU A 202 -12.89 4.89 -4.44
N ILE A 203 -11.57 4.72 -4.43
CA ILE A 203 -10.90 3.76 -3.52
C ILE A 203 -11.13 4.18 -2.06
N PHE A 204 -10.88 5.44 -1.72
CA PHE A 204 -11.08 5.96 -0.36
C PHE A 204 -12.56 5.94 0.06
N TYR A 205 -13.46 6.29 -0.87
CA TYR A 205 -14.89 6.21 -0.63
C TYR A 205 -15.33 4.77 -0.37
N LYS A 206 -14.87 3.81 -1.18
CA LYS A 206 -15.20 2.39 -0.98
C LYS A 206 -14.68 1.87 0.37
N TRP A 207 -13.50 2.30 0.81
CA TRP A 207 -12.94 1.92 2.12
C TRP A 207 -13.72 2.44 3.32
N THR A 208 -14.50 3.50 3.16
CA THR A 208 -15.24 4.14 4.26
C THR A 208 -16.74 3.88 4.22
N ALA A 209 -17.32 3.69 3.04
CA ALA A 209 -18.77 3.54 2.86
C ALA A 209 -19.28 2.10 3.01
N TYR A 210 -18.42 1.09 2.76
CA TYR A 210 -18.82 -0.32 2.79
C TYR A 210 -18.22 -1.03 4.01
N ASP A 211 -19.11 -1.52 4.87
CA ASP A 211 -18.77 -2.36 6.02
C ASP A 211 -19.19 -3.82 5.79
N ALA A 212 -18.87 -4.70 6.74
CA ALA A 212 -19.22 -6.11 6.73
C ALA A 212 -20.72 -6.36 6.49
N SER A 213 -21.60 -5.52 7.05
CA SER A 213 -23.05 -5.64 6.91
C SER A 213 -23.55 -5.42 5.47
N ASN A 214 -22.90 -4.53 4.72
CA ASN A 214 -23.32 -4.11 3.38
C ASN A 214 -22.38 -4.67 2.29
N SER A 215 -21.52 -5.63 2.66
CA SER A 215 -20.46 -6.18 1.81
C SER A 215 -20.98 -6.94 0.59
N LYS A 216 -22.18 -7.53 0.67
CA LYS A 216 -22.80 -8.30 -0.43
C LYS A 216 -23.07 -7.45 -1.67
N ASP A 217 -23.37 -6.17 -1.45
CA ASP A 217 -23.72 -5.24 -2.52
C ASP A 217 -22.51 -4.39 -2.95
N ALA A 218 -21.30 -4.70 -2.47
CA ALA A 218 -20.12 -3.89 -2.72
C ALA A 218 -19.66 -3.98 -4.18
N PRO A 219 -19.72 -2.88 -4.95
CA PRO A 219 -19.46 -2.91 -6.38
C PRO A 219 -17.99 -3.06 -6.74
N SER A 220 -17.69 -3.53 -7.95
CA SER A 220 -16.31 -3.59 -8.45
C SER A 220 -15.86 -2.23 -8.97
N LEU A 221 -14.73 -1.73 -8.45
CA LEU A 221 -14.13 -0.46 -8.90
C LEU A 221 -13.65 -0.54 -10.35
N LEU A 222 -13.15 -1.70 -10.76
CA LEU A 222 -12.64 -1.93 -12.12
C LEU A 222 -13.78 -1.83 -13.14
N ILE A 223 -14.91 -2.48 -12.87
CA ILE A 223 -16.08 -2.47 -13.77
C ILE A 223 -16.66 -1.06 -13.87
N HIS A 224 -16.77 -0.34 -12.75
CA HIS A 224 -17.18 1.08 -12.76
C HIS A 224 -16.27 1.94 -13.63
N PHE A 225 -14.95 1.75 -13.54
CA PHE A 225 -14.00 2.51 -14.35
C PHE A 225 -14.11 2.18 -15.84
N ILE A 226 -14.30 0.90 -16.20
CA ILE A 226 -14.54 0.49 -17.59
C ILE A 226 -15.85 1.09 -18.13
N ASN A 227 -16.92 0.99 -17.36
CA ASN A 227 -18.24 1.48 -17.74
C ASN A 227 -18.29 2.99 -17.93
N MET A 228 -17.48 3.75 -17.17
CA MET A 228 -17.30 5.18 -17.37
C MET A 228 -16.77 5.50 -18.77
N CYS A 229 -15.80 4.72 -19.27
CA CYS A 229 -15.22 4.90 -20.61
C CYS A 229 -16.11 4.36 -21.73
N LEU A 230 -16.88 3.30 -21.46
CA LEU A 230 -17.78 2.67 -22.43
C LEU A 230 -19.20 3.27 -22.44
N PHE A 231 -19.50 4.19 -21.53
CA PHE A 231 -20.82 4.78 -21.34
C PHE A 231 -21.96 3.76 -21.15
N ASN A 232 -21.66 2.63 -20.49
CA ASN A 232 -22.62 1.56 -20.23
C ASN A 232 -23.04 1.53 -18.76
N TYR A 233 -24.22 2.08 -18.46
CA TYR A 233 -24.72 2.23 -17.09
C TYR A 233 -25.93 1.35 -16.77
N SER A 234 -26.31 0.43 -17.67
CA SER A 234 -27.49 -0.42 -17.53
C SER A 234 -27.23 -1.78 -16.86
N ASP A 235 -26.02 -2.00 -16.33
CA ASP A 235 -25.66 -3.28 -15.71
C ASP A 235 -26.25 -3.40 -14.30
N SER A 236 -27.27 -4.24 -14.14
CA SER A 236 -27.94 -4.49 -12.86
C SER A 236 -27.06 -5.19 -11.82
N THR A 237 -25.93 -5.76 -12.23
CA THR A 237 -25.01 -6.47 -11.32
C THR A 237 -24.11 -5.53 -10.53
N ASN A 238 -23.94 -4.28 -10.98
CA ASN A 238 -23.00 -3.35 -10.40
C ASN A 238 -23.73 -2.08 -9.95
N ARG A 239 -24.08 -2.02 -8.66
CA ARG A 239 -24.83 -0.90 -8.08
C ARG A 239 -23.97 0.37 -7.96
N PRO A 240 -24.59 1.56 -8.03
CA PRO A 240 -23.86 2.82 -7.81
C PRO A 240 -23.29 2.89 -6.40
N LEU A 241 -22.09 3.46 -6.27
CA LEU A 241 -21.38 3.72 -5.02
C LEU A 241 -22.03 4.85 -4.21
N TYR A 242 -22.54 5.89 -4.88
CA TYR A 242 -23.18 7.03 -4.22
C TYR A 242 -24.39 7.56 -5.03
N PRO A 243 -25.32 8.27 -4.39
CA PRO A 243 -26.45 8.88 -5.08
C PRO A 243 -25.98 9.92 -6.11
N GLY A 244 -26.38 9.77 -7.38
CA GLY A 244 -26.01 10.69 -8.47
C GLY A 244 -24.65 10.42 -9.11
N GLN A 245 -24.18 9.17 -9.07
CA GLN A 245 -22.96 8.71 -9.75
C GLN A 245 -23.11 8.64 -11.27
#